data_AF-A0A0C9XDS7-F1
#
_entry.id   AF-A0A0C9XDS7-F1
#
_cell.length_a   1.000
_cell.length_b   1.000
_cell.length_c   1.000
_cell.angle_alpha   90.00
_cell.angle_beta   90.00
_cell.angle_gamma   90.00
#
_symmetry.space_group_name_H-M   'P 1'
#
loop_
_entity.id
_entity.type
_entity.pdbx_description
1 polymer ?
#
loop_
_entity_poly.entity_id
_entity_poly.type
_entity_poly.pdbx_seq_one_letter_code
_entity_poly.pdbx_strand_id
1 'polypeptide(L)'
;MASAGLFQPQNPSRSLVSLPCFHVELPGLQNLSLDGYLPAYLPNPATAVDYVLQYNAELTILRLTVARFSFAEVNDLFNGFAAESKLRKLHISKVNFSPDLLRFLSTALPDLQDLTITFGSILPREGSEISLDAEANPEGFCEEMKNIHVPEWAV
;
A
#
# COMPACT_ATOMS: atom_id res chain seq x y z
N MET A 1 0.66 -53.72 -9.96
CA MET A 1 1.42 -52.57 -9.45
C MET A 1 1.20 -51.40 -10.38
N ALA A 2 0.34 -50.46 -10.01
CA ALA A 2 0.18 -49.18 -10.70
C ALA A 2 -0.01 -48.14 -9.58
N SER A 3 1.01 -47.32 -9.35
CA SER A 3 0.92 -46.22 -8.39
C SER A 3 0.10 -45.10 -9.02
N ALA A 4 -0.97 -44.74 -8.31
CA ALA A 4 -1.81 -43.60 -8.60
C ALA A 4 -0.96 -42.31 -8.58
N GLY A 5 -1.08 -41.51 -9.64
CA GLY A 5 -0.60 -40.14 -9.64
C GLY A 5 -1.35 -39.34 -8.58
N LEU A 6 -0.62 -38.85 -7.59
CA LEU A 6 -1.13 -37.85 -6.66
C LEU A 6 -1.33 -36.56 -7.44
N PHE A 7 -2.60 -36.25 -7.74
CA PHE A 7 -3.01 -34.88 -8.03
C PHE A 7 -2.65 -34.02 -6.81
N GLN A 8 -1.59 -33.22 -6.95
CA GLN A 8 -1.42 -32.06 -6.09
C GLN A 8 -2.55 -31.08 -6.42
N PRO A 9 -3.36 -30.63 -5.45
CA PRO A 9 -4.17 -29.46 -5.66
C PRO A 9 -3.20 -28.27 -5.67
N GLN A 10 -2.80 -27.82 -6.86
CA GLN A 10 -2.40 -26.42 -7.01
C GLN A 10 -3.61 -25.61 -6.60
N ASN A 11 -3.57 -25.03 -5.41
CA ASN A 11 -4.56 -24.05 -5.00
C ASN A 11 -4.11 -22.75 -5.69
N PRO A 12 -4.73 -22.30 -6.80
CA PRO A 12 -4.36 -21.03 -7.38
C PRO A 12 -4.76 -20.00 -6.35
N SER A 13 -3.76 -19.38 -5.72
CA SER A 13 -3.93 -18.18 -4.92
C SER A 13 -4.85 -17.26 -5.72
N ARG A 14 -6.09 -17.06 -5.26
CA ARG A 14 -7.10 -16.27 -5.97
C ARG A 14 -6.65 -14.82 -5.97
N SER A 15 -5.73 -14.46 -6.87
CA SER A 15 -5.21 -13.11 -7.02
C SER A 15 -6.33 -12.23 -7.56
N LEU A 16 -6.54 -11.05 -6.95
CA LEU A 16 -7.64 -10.15 -7.33
C LEU A 16 -7.50 -9.72 -8.79
N VAL A 17 -6.25 -9.58 -9.25
CA VAL A 17 -5.90 -9.21 -10.62
C VAL A 17 -6.00 -10.36 -11.62
N SER A 18 -6.30 -11.59 -11.18
CA SER A 18 -6.65 -12.70 -12.08
C SER A 18 -8.08 -12.62 -12.61
N LEU A 19 -8.91 -11.73 -12.06
CA LEU A 19 -10.26 -11.52 -12.55
C LEU A 19 -10.21 -10.80 -13.90
N PRO A 20 -11.06 -11.18 -14.89
CA PRO A 20 -11.00 -10.61 -16.24
C PRO A 20 -11.09 -9.09 -16.32
N CYS A 21 -11.72 -8.44 -15.34
CA CYS A 21 -11.82 -6.98 -15.27
C CYS A 21 -10.47 -6.27 -15.05
N PHE A 22 -9.47 -6.95 -14.51
CA PHE A 22 -8.11 -6.41 -14.32
C PHE A 22 -7.17 -6.69 -15.50
N HIS A 23 -7.61 -7.42 -16.52
CA HIS A 23 -6.84 -7.61 -17.77
C HIS A 23 -7.14 -6.53 -18.83
N VAL A 24 -8.02 -5.58 -18.52
CA VAL A 24 -8.37 -4.50 -19.45
C VAL A 24 -7.32 -3.40 -19.35
N GLU A 25 -6.64 -3.12 -20.47
CA GLU A 25 -5.69 -2.02 -20.57
C GLU A 25 -6.41 -0.68 -20.66
N LEU A 26 -6.07 0.23 -19.74
CA LEU A 26 -6.61 1.59 -19.70
C LEU A 26 -5.45 2.60 -19.80
N PRO A 27 -4.82 2.78 -20.97
CA PRO A 27 -3.55 3.52 -21.09
C PRO A 27 -3.63 5.00 -20.70
N GLY A 28 -4.83 5.60 -20.70
CA GLY A 28 -5.07 6.96 -20.24
C GLY A 28 -5.58 7.05 -18.79
N LEU A 29 -5.46 5.99 -18.00
CA LEU A 29 -6.01 5.95 -16.64
C LEU A 29 -5.21 6.86 -15.69
N GLN A 30 -5.78 8.02 -15.39
CA GLN A 30 -5.19 8.99 -14.46
C GLN A 30 -5.71 8.85 -13.04
N ASN A 31 -6.86 8.20 -12.86
CA ASN A 31 -7.55 8.08 -11.58
C ASN A 31 -7.92 6.61 -11.36
N LEU A 32 -7.32 5.98 -10.36
CA LEU A 32 -7.62 4.60 -9.99
C LEU A 32 -8.13 4.57 -8.54
N SER A 33 -9.32 4.00 -8.37
CA SER A 33 -9.93 3.77 -7.06
C SER A 33 -10.28 2.30 -6.92
N LEU A 34 -9.58 1.61 -6.03
CA LEU A 34 -9.88 0.24 -5.62
C LEU A 34 -10.43 0.28 -4.20
N ASP A 35 -11.74 0.35 -4.13
CA ASP A 35 -12.51 0.48 -2.90
C ASP A 35 -13.42 -0.73 -2.72
N GLY A 36 -13.56 -1.18 -1.47
CA GLY A 36 -14.51 -2.23 -1.15
C GLY A 36 -14.19 -2.92 0.17
N TYR A 37 -15.22 -3.54 0.74
CA TYR A 37 -15.06 -4.50 1.82
C TYR A 37 -15.01 -5.88 1.19
N LEU A 38 -13.83 -6.38 0.86
CA LEU A 38 -13.69 -7.76 0.42
C LEU A 38 -13.55 -8.65 1.67
N PRO A 39 -14.33 -9.74 1.77
CA PRO A 39 -14.27 -10.64 2.92
C PRO A 39 -12.84 -11.14 3.10
N ALA A 40 -12.47 -11.44 4.35
CA ALA A 40 -11.13 -11.79 4.86
C ALA A 40 -10.38 -12.95 4.15
N TYR A 41 -10.92 -13.47 3.06
CA TYR A 41 -10.43 -14.58 2.24
C TYR A 41 -10.13 -14.16 0.80
N LEU A 42 -9.47 -13.02 0.55
CA LEU A 42 -8.91 -12.66 -0.77
C LEU A 42 -8.05 -11.38 -0.68
N PRO A 43 -7.05 -11.20 -1.56
CA PRO A 43 -5.73 -11.83 -1.60
C PRO A 43 -4.61 -10.90 -1.08
N ASN A 44 -3.38 -11.40 -1.11
CA ASN A 44 -2.14 -10.67 -0.85
C ASN A 44 -2.19 -9.25 -1.48
N PRO A 45 -2.12 -8.16 -0.69
CA PRO A 45 -2.07 -6.78 -1.17
C PRO A 45 -1.01 -6.54 -2.26
N ALA A 46 0.06 -7.34 -2.30
CA ALA A 46 1.06 -7.34 -3.37
C ALA A 46 0.44 -7.52 -4.78
N THR A 47 -0.67 -8.24 -4.91
CA THR A 47 -1.33 -8.40 -6.21
C THR A 47 -1.96 -7.12 -6.73
N ALA A 48 -2.43 -6.23 -5.85
CA ALA A 48 -2.90 -4.91 -6.25
C ALA A 48 -1.74 -4.00 -6.68
N VAL A 49 -0.55 -4.21 -6.11
CA VAL A 49 0.66 -3.44 -6.45
C VAL A 49 1.00 -3.59 -7.92
N ASP A 50 1.09 -4.82 -8.43
CA ASP A 50 1.46 -5.07 -9.83
C ASP A 50 0.50 -4.40 -10.83
N TYR A 51 -0.81 -4.41 -10.53
CA TYR A 51 -1.81 -3.77 -11.39
C TYR A 51 -1.72 -2.24 -11.35
N VAL A 52 -1.50 -1.66 -10.17
CA VAL A 52 -1.32 -0.20 -10.04
C VAL A 52 -0.08 0.27 -10.78
N LEU A 53 1.01 -0.49 -10.70
CA LEU A 53 2.29 -0.14 -11.32
C LEU A 53 2.22 -0.06 -12.85
N GLN A 54 1.27 -0.74 -13.50
CA GLN A 54 1.03 -0.61 -14.95
C GLN A 54 0.67 0.82 -15.36
N TYR A 55 0.15 1.63 -14.43
CA TYR A 55 -0.32 2.98 -14.67
C TYR A 55 0.54 4.05 -13.97
N ASN A 56 1.71 3.69 -13.44
CA ASN A 56 2.52 4.57 -12.59
C ASN A 56 2.95 5.90 -13.27
N ALA A 57 3.05 5.92 -14.60
CA ALA A 57 3.45 7.08 -15.39
C ALA A 57 2.32 8.10 -15.62
N GLU A 58 1.06 7.66 -15.57
CA GLU A 58 -0.11 8.50 -15.86
C GLU A 58 -0.99 8.75 -14.64
N LEU A 59 -0.90 7.92 -13.59
CA LEU A 59 -1.70 8.07 -12.39
C LEU A 59 -1.43 9.41 -11.69
N THR A 60 -2.51 10.16 -11.48
CA THR A 60 -2.55 11.40 -10.70
C THR A 60 -3.28 11.22 -9.38
N ILE A 61 -4.26 10.31 -9.33
CA ILE A 61 -5.03 9.96 -8.13
C ILE A 61 -5.01 8.45 -7.95
N LEU A 62 -4.56 8.02 -6.78
CA LEU A 62 -4.60 6.62 -6.37
C LEU A 62 -5.35 6.49 -5.04
N ARG A 63 -6.39 5.65 -5.04
CA ARG A 63 -7.11 5.26 -3.84
C ARG A 63 -7.13 3.75 -3.69
N LEU A 64 -6.55 3.25 -2.61
CA LEU A 64 -6.45 1.84 -2.26
C LEU A 64 -7.01 1.64 -0.85
N THR A 65 -8.32 1.35 -0.77
CA THR A 65 -8.99 1.07 0.52
C THR A 65 -9.57 -0.36 0.60
N VAL A 66 -9.40 -1.14 -0.46
CA VAL A 66 -9.84 -2.54 -0.56
C VAL A 66 -9.19 -3.47 0.47
N ALA A 67 -8.00 -3.14 0.97
CA ALA A 67 -7.24 -3.90 1.96
C ALA A 67 -6.45 -2.96 2.88
N ARG A 68 -6.03 -3.49 4.03
CA ARG A 68 -5.10 -2.81 4.93
C ARG A 68 -3.67 -3.24 4.61
N PHE A 69 -2.83 -2.28 4.21
CA PHE A 69 -1.45 -2.53 3.83
C PHE A 69 -0.51 -2.44 5.05
N SER A 70 0.47 -3.33 5.08
CA SER A 70 1.67 -3.23 5.91
C SER A 70 2.61 -2.16 5.36
N PHE A 71 3.64 -1.78 6.13
CA PHE A 71 4.66 -0.86 5.65
C PHE A 71 5.46 -1.43 4.47
N ALA A 72 5.82 -2.71 4.51
CA ALA A 72 6.55 -3.37 3.43
C ALA A 72 5.78 -3.29 2.10
N GLU A 73 4.47 -3.55 2.11
CA GLU A 73 3.64 -3.48 0.90
C GLU A 73 3.48 -2.05 0.37
N VAL A 74 3.37 -1.05 1.25
CA VAL A 74 3.38 0.36 0.84
C VAL A 74 4.73 0.75 0.26
N ASN A 75 5.82 0.28 0.86
CA ASN A 75 7.18 0.52 0.38
C ASN A 75 7.39 -0.09 -1.01
N ASP A 76 6.98 -1.36 -1.21
CA ASP A 76 7.07 -2.04 -2.50
C ASP A 76 6.25 -1.33 -3.57
N LEU A 77 5.04 -0.87 -3.21
CA LEU A 77 4.19 -0.09 -4.10
C LEU A 77 4.90 1.17 -4.61
N PHE A 78 5.41 2.00 -3.70
CA PHE A 78 5.93 3.32 -4.08
C PHE A 78 7.40 3.32 -4.53
N ASN A 79 8.18 2.30 -4.20
CA ASN A 79 9.49 2.11 -4.83
C ASN A 79 9.39 1.77 -6.33
N GLY A 80 8.24 1.24 -6.78
CA GLY A 80 7.97 1.01 -8.19
C GLY A 80 7.48 2.25 -8.96
N PHE A 81 7.18 3.35 -8.28
CA PHE A 81 6.86 4.61 -8.95
C PHE A 81 8.14 5.31 -9.42
N ALA A 82 8.12 5.82 -10.65
CA ALA A 82 9.23 6.60 -11.18
C ALA A 82 9.40 7.91 -10.38
N ALA A 83 10.64 8.43 -10.34
CA ALA A 83 10.94 9.73 -9.72
C ALA A 83 10.10 10.89 -10.33
N GLU A 84 9.65 10.73 -11.57
CA GLU A 84 8.77 11.67 -12.29
C GLU A 84 7.29 11.31 -12.19
N SER A 85 6.88 10.59 -11.13
CA SER A 85 5.48 10.24 -10.94
C SER A 85 4.57 11.47 -10.98
N LYS A 86 3.49 11.35 -11.75
CA LYS A 86 2.41 12.35 -11.79
C LYS A 86 1.45 12.24 -10.61
N LEU A 87 1.70 11.34 -9.66
CA LEU A 87 0.81 11.13 -8.53
C LEU A 87 0.76 12.39 -7.67
N ARG A 88 -0.45 12.93 -7.47
CA ARG A 88 -0.71 14.12 -6.66
C ARG A 88 -1.64 13.82 -5.51
N LYS A 89 -2.45 12.77 -5.59
CA LYS A 89 -3.39 12.39 -4.54
C LYS A 89 -3.27 10.92 -4.18
N LEU A 90 -3.11 10.66 -2.89
CA LEU A 90 -3.00 9.32 -2.35
C LEU A 90 -4.00 9.11 -1.22
N HIS A 91 -4.79 8.05 -1.34
CA HIS A 91 -5.65 7.57 -0.26
C HIS A 91 -5.34 6.09 -0.02
N ILE A 92 -4.82 5.76 1.15
CA ILE A 92 -4.48 4.37 1.51
C ILE A 92 -5.09 3.96 2.85
N SER A 93 -5.30 2.65 3.01
CA SER A 93 -5.62 2.04 4.30
C SER A 93 -4.44 1.21 4.80
N LYS A 94 -3.99 1.45 6.03
CA LYS A 94 -2.90 0.69 6.66
C LYS A 94 -3.37 -0.10 7.87
N VAL A 95 -2.60 -1.13 8.21
CA VAL A 95 -2.74 -1.80 9.50
C VAL A 95 -2.31 -0.84 10.61
N ASN A 96 -1.07 -0.36 10.54
CA ASN A 96 -0.47 0.54 11.51
C ASN A 96 0.00 1.84 10.85
N PHE A 97 -0.15 2.96 11.57
CA PHE A 97 0.40 4.27 11.18
C PHE A 97 1.60 4.62 12.04
N SER A 98 2.66 5.10 11.39
CA SER A 98 3.93 5.43 12.03
C SER A 98 4.51 6.73 11.44
N PRO A 99 5.40 7.41 12.18
CA PRO A 99 6.17 8.54 11.67
C PRO A 99 7.06 8.17 10.47
N ASP A 100 7.60 6.95 10.45
CA ASP A 100 8.47 6.47 9.36
C ASP A 100 7.74 6.41 8.01
N LEU A 101 6.43 6.12 8.01
CA LEU A 101 5.62 6.19 6.81
C LEU A 101 5.60 7.60 6.21
N LEU A 102 5.43 8.63 7.03
CA LEU A 102 5.41 10.01 6.56
C LEU A 102 6.77 10.39 5.96
N ARG A 103 7.86 10.01 6.62
CA ARG A 103 9.21 10.22 6.12
C ARG A 103 9.41 9.52 4.76
N PHE A 104 9.01 8.26 4.66
CA PHE A 104 9.06 7.51 3.42
C PHE A 104 8.27 8.19 2.30
N LEU A 105 7.00 8.52 2.53
CA LEU A 105 6.14 9.15 1.53
C LEU A 105 6.68 10.53 1.10
N SER A 106 7.23 11.32 2.02
CA SER A 106 7.83 12.62 1.69
C SER A 106 9.03 12.51 0.74
N THR A 107 9.72 11.37 0.77
CA THR A 107 10.88 11.11 -0.11
C THR A 107 10.44 10.44 -1.41
N ALA A 108 9.54 9.46 -1.34
CA ALA A 108 9.09 8.68 -2.48
C ALA A 108 8.11 9.45 -3.38
N LEU A 109 7.30 10.34 -2.79
CA LEU A 109 6.25 11.10 -3.47
C LEU A 109 6.36 12.60 -3.11
N PRO A 110 7.46 13.27 -3.49
CA PRO A 110 7.72 14.66 -3.08
C PRO A 110 6.67 15.65 -3.62
N ASP A 111 6.02 15.33 -4.74
CA ASP A 111 4.99 16.17 -5.37
C ASP A 111 3.56 15.89 -4.85
N LEU A 112 3.41 15.07 -3.80
CA LEU A 112 2.09 14.71 -3.28
C LEU A 112 1.40 15.93 -2.66
N GLN A 113 0.18 16.22 -3.11
CA GLN A 113 -0.60 17.39 -2.69
C GLN A 113 -1.73 17.04 -1.73
N ASP A 114 -2.27 15.82 -1.84
CA ASP A 114 -3.41 15.33 -1.08
C ASP A 114 -3.09 13.94 -0.53
N LEU A 115 -3.09 13.80 0.80
CA LEU A 115 -2.79 12.55 1.49
C LEU A 115 -3.91 12.23 2.47
N THR A 116 -4.56 11.09 2.24
CA THR A 116 -5.50 10.49 3.19
C THR A 116 -4.98 9.13 3.64
N ILE A 117 -4.82 8.95 4.95
CA ILE A 117 -4.40 7.65 5.52
C ILE A 117 -5.48 7.22 6.52
N THR A 118 -6.06 6.05 6.28
CA THR A 118 -6.89 5.36 7.28
C THR A 118 -6.05 4.27 7.94
N PHE A 119 -6.17 4.07 9.24
CA PHE A 119 -5.34 3.11 9.97
C PHE A 119 -6.07 2.49 11.16
N GLY A 120 -5.64 1.30 11.59
CA GLY A 120 -6.20 0.60 12.74
C GLY A 120 -5.59 1.02 14.07
N SER A 121 -4.27 1.22 14.11
CA SER A 121 -3.51 1.61 15.30
C SER A 121 -2.32 2.50 14.94
N ILE A 122 -1.69 3.09 15.96
CA ILE A 122 -0.48 3.92 15.83
C ILE A 122 0.72 3.23 16.47
N LEU A 123 1.89 3.42 15.88
CA LEU A 123 3.15 2.87 16.36
C LEU A 123 4.26 3.92 16.37
N PRO A 124 5.17 3.89 17.35
CA PRO A 124 6.27 4.84 17.43
C PRO A 124 7.23 4.72 16.24
N ARG A 125 7.49 3.50 15.77
CA ARG A 125 8.38 3.19 14.63
C ARG A 125 7.84 2.00 13.84
N GLU A 126 8.27 1.87 12.60
CA GLU A 126 8.06 0.64 11.82
C GLU A 126 9.03 -0.46 12.28
N GLY A 127 8.57 -1.71 12.26
CA GLY A 127 9.36 -2.87 12.68
C GLY A 127 8.84 -4.14 11.99
N SER A 128 9.74 -5.07 11.68
CA SER A 128 9.46 -6.25 10.85
C SER A 128 8.71 -7.37 11.57
N GLU A 129 8.46 -7.29 12.88
CA GLU A 129 7.84 -8.38 13.66
C GLU A 129 7.02 -7.85 14.85
N ILE A 130 6.32 -6.73 14.68
CA ILE A 130 5.46 -6.25 15.76
C ILE A 130 4.16 -7.07 15.68
N SER A 131 3.93 -7.88 16.71
CA SER A 131 2.70 -8.67 16.90
C SER A 131 1.48 -7.83 16.54
N LEU A 132 0.37 -8.46 16.12
CA LEU A 132 -0.94 -7.79 16.10
C LEU A 132 -1.28 -7.17 17.48
N ASP A 133 -0.60 -7.61 18.54
CA ASP A 133 -0.66 -7.11 19.92
C ASP A 133 0.39 -6.03 20.25
N ALA A 134 1.07 -5.45 19.26
CA ALA A 134 1.91 -4.29 19.46
C ALA A 134 1.08 -3.18 20.14
N GLU A 135 1.31 -2.96 21.43
CA GLU A 135 0.54 -1.96 22.17
C GLU A 135 0.70 -0.60 21.49
N ALA A 136 -0.42 -0.02 21.09
CA ALA A 136 -0.46 1.34 20.60
C ALA A 136 0.21 2.23 21.65
N ASN A 137 1.22 2.98 21.23
CA ASN A 137 2.02 3.84 22.12
C ASN A 137 1.97 5.28 21.61
N PRO A 138 0.92 6.04 21.98
CA PRO A 138 0.75 7.43 21.56
C PRO A 138 1.90 8.34 21.97
N GLU A 139 2.47 8.15 23.16
CA GLU A 139 3.58 8.95 23.66
C GLU A 139 4.82 8.74 22.81
N GLY A 140 5.17 7.48 22.54
CA GLY A 140 6.29 7.13 21.67
C GLY A 140 6.09 7.64 20.25
N PHE A 141 4.87 7.56 19.71
CA PHE A 141 4.53 8.16 18.42
C PHE A 141 4.78 9.67 18.42
N CYS A 142 4.31 10.39 19.44
CA CYS A 142 4.49 11.84 19.55
C CYS A 142 5.97 12.24 19.67
N GLU A 143 6.78 11.49 20.43
CA GLU A 143 8.21 11.76 20.53
C GLU A 143 8.92 11.54 19.19
N GLU A 144 8.59 10.49 18.45
CA GLU A 144 9.19 10.23 17.14
C GLU A 144 8.77 11.23 16.07
N MET A 145 7.54 11.73 16.13
CA MET A 145 7.08 12.82 15.27
C MET A 145 7.93 14.09 15.42
N LYS A 146 8.44 14.40 16.62
CA LYS A 146 9.33 15.55 16.84
C LYS A 146 10.69 15.38 16.15
N ASN A 147 11.08 14.14 15.87
CA ASN A 147 12.33 13.81 15.20
C ASN A 147 12.18 13.77 13.67
N ILE A 148 10.98 13.97 13.12
CA ILE A 148 10.82 14.16 11.68
C ILE A 148 11.32 15.56 11.34
N HIS A 149 12.45 15.62 10.63
CA HIS A 149 12.90 16.86 10.02
C HIS A 149 11.98 17.17 8.83
N VAL A 150 11.03 18.08 9.05
CA VAL A 150 10.19 18.63 7.99
C VAL A 150 10.92 19.86 7.45
N PRO A 151 11.25 19.95 6.14
CA PRO A 151 11.70 21.22 5.59
C PRO A 151 10.63 22.28 5.89
N GLU A 152 11.04 23.45 6.39
CA GLU A 152 10.11 24.54 6.65
C GLU A 152 9.28 24.80 5.38
N TRP A 153 7.96 24.88 5.53
CA TRP A 153 7.09 25.26 4.42
C TRP A 153 7.59 26.58 3.84
N ALA A 154 8.00 26.57 2.56
CA ALA A 154 8.20 27.79 1.80
C ALA A 154 6.81 28.44 1.65
N VAL A 155 6.57 29.48 2.44
CA VAL A 155 5.38 30.34 2.34
C VAL A 155 5.51 31.23 1.11
#